data_AF-A0A3M7SIG0-F1
#
_entry.id   AF-A0A3M7SIG0-F1
#
_cell.length_a   1.000
_cell.length_b   1.000
_cell.length_c   1.000
_cell.angle_alpha   90.00
_cell.angle_beta   90.00
_cell.angle_gamma   90.00
#
_symmetry.space_group_name_H-M   'P 1'
#
loop_
_entity.id
_entity.type
_entity.pdbx_description
1 polymer ?
#
loop_
_entity_poly.entity_id
_entity_poly.type
_entity_poly.pdbx_seq_one_letter_code
_entity_poly.pdbx_strand_id
1 'polypeptide(L)'
;MSGKSLRQIDGIRKSVFIFGKGSKYEGEIKDDKRNGKGVLLFANGDKYEGEYKDDNRNGKGVYFFENGNKYEGEFKDDKWNGQGVYFFANGDKYEGEFKDGYFNGQGVFFFANGNKYEGEYKDDNRNGKGVFFFANGNKYEGDFKDDKRNGKGVFFFANGDKYEGEFKDGYFNGQGVFFFANGNKYEGEYKDDNRNGKGVHFFANGNKYEGEFKDDNRNGKGVFFFANGDKYEGEFKDG
;
A
#
# COMPACT_ATOMS: atom_id res chain seq x y z
N MET A 1 17.43 43.55 -10.59
CA MET A 1 18.30 42.46 -10.09
C MET A 1 19.41 43.06 -9.27
N SER A 2 19.59 42.64 -8.02
CA SER A 2 20.75 43.00 -7.22
C SER A 2 21.19 41.75 -6.47
N GLY A 3 22.34 41.19 -6.84
CA GLY A 3 22.92 40.00 -6.23
C GLY A 3 24.38 40.27 -5.91
N LYS A 4 24.83 39.92 -4.70
CA LYS A 4 26.24 39.92 -4.35
C LYS A 4 26.85 38.59 -4.80
N SER A 5 27.73 38.63 -5.79
CA SER A 5 28.52 37.48 -6.25
C SER A 5 29.82 37.39 -5.43
N LEU A 6 30.17 36.20 -4.94
CA LEU A 6 31.46 35.95 -4.30
C LEU A 6 32.16 34.75 -4.94
N ARG A 7 33.34 35.02 -5.50
CA ARG A 7 34.43 34.15 -6.01
C ARG A 7 34.07 33.12 -7.11
N GLN A 8 34.93 33.11 -8.14
CA GLN A 8 34.81 32.35 -9.38
C GLN A 8 35.88 31.27 -9.43
N ILE A 9 35.48 29.99 -9.49
CA ILE A 9 36.30 28.85 -9.91
C ILE A 9 35.40 27.99 -10.81
N ASP A 10 35.87 27.68 -12.03
CA ASP A 10 35.22 26.78 -13.01
C ASP A 10 33.80 27.15 -13.48
N GLY A 11 33.44 28.43 -13.49
CA GLY A 11 32.13 28.90 -13.96
C GLY A 11 30.97 28.62 -13.00
N ILE A 12 31.24 27.96 -11.86
CA ILE A 12 30.29 27.78 -10.77
C ILE A 12 30.47 28.95 -9.79
N ARG A 13 29.36 29.62 -9.45
CA ARG A 13 29.33 30.68 -8.43
C ARG A 13 28.27 30.38 -7.38
N LYS A 14 28.55 30.67 -6.12
CA LYS A 14 27.52 30.73 -5.08
C LYS A 14 26.84 32.09 -5.11
N SER A 15 25.51 32.10 -5.16
CA SER A 15 24.75 33.35 -5.11
C SER A 15 23.50 33.22 -4.26
N VAL A 16 23.06 34.36 -3.75
CA VAL A 16 21.75 34.53 -3.12
C VAL A 16 20.87 35.33 -4.06
N PHE A 17 19.74 34.77 -4.46
CA PHE A 17 18.73 35.44 -5.27
C PHE A 17 17.44 35.60 -4.48
N ILE A 18 16.85 36.79 -4.54
CA ILE A 18 15.48 37.04 -4.10
C ILE A 18 14.66 37.26 -5.37
N PHE A 19 13.74 36.35 -5.63
CA PHE A 19 12.82 36.45 -6.75
C PHE A 19 11.63 37.34 -6.39
N GLY A 20 11.07 38.02 -7.39
CA GLY A 20 9.82 38.75 -7.22
C GLY A 20 8.73 37.80 -6.70
N LYS A 21 7.96 38.25 -5.70
CA LYS A 21 7.00 37.47 -4.88
C LYS A 21 7.56 36.74 -3.65
N GLY A 22 8.84 36.88 -3.31
CA GLY A 22 9.35 36.51 -1.97
C GLY A 22 10.10 35.18 -1.89
N SER A 23 10.19 34.41 -2.98
CA SER A 23 11.05 33.22 -3.00
C SER A 23 12.52 33.61 -2.92
N LYS A 24 13.32 32.83 -2.18
CA LYS A 24 14.76 33.05 -2.00
C LYS A 24 15.54 31.79 -2.35
N TYR A 25 16.49 31.90 -3.27
CA TYR A 25 17.46 30.85 -3.55
C TYR A 25 18.82 31.19 -2.98
N GLU A 26 19.51 30.19 -2.43
CA GLU A 26 20.89 30.26 -1.99
C GLU A 26 21.59 28.97 -2.41
N GLY A 27 22.55 29.08 -3.33
CA GLY A 27 23.23 27.89 -3.83
C GLY A 27 24.16 28.16 -5.01
N GLU A 28 24.61 27.06 -5.59
CA GLU A 28 25.47 27.02 -6.76
C GLU A 28 24.70 27.36 -8.04
N ILE A 29 25.35 28.11 -8.93
CA ILE A 29 24.84 28.55 -10.23
C ILE A 29 25.93 28.33 -11.27
N LYS A 30 25.52 27.81 -12.42
CA LYS A 30 26.35 27.65 -13.62
C LYS A 30 25.55 28.12 -14.83
N ASP A 31 26.18 28.90 -15.71
CA ASP A 31 25.56 29.44 -16.93
C ASP A 31 24.20 30.15 -16.66
N ASP A 32 24.17 30.94 -15.58
CA ASP A 32 22.99 31.66 -15.07
C ASP A 32 21.78 30.79 -14.66
N LYS A 33 22.00 29.48 -14.52
CA LYS A 33 21.00 28.52 -14.02
C LYS A 33 21.42 27.93 -12.69
N ARG A 34 20.45 27.54 -11.85
CA ARG A 34 20.72 26.75 -10.64
C ARG A 34 21.33 25.41 -11.06
N ASN A 35 22.48 25.08 -10.49
CA ASN A 35 23.23 23.90 -10.85
C ASN A 35 24.12 23.50 -9.68
N GLY A 36 24.18 22.22 -9.32
CA GLY A 36 24.84 21.75 -8.10
C GLY A 36 23.95 21.92 -6.88
N LYS A 37 24.52 22.16 -5.70
CA LYS A 37 23.74 22.20 -4.44
C LYS A 37 23.13 23.56 -4.16
N GLY A 38 21.88 23.57 -3.68
CA GLY A 38 21.21 24.80 -3.28
C GLY A 38 19.99 24.60 -2.39
N VAL A 39 19.53 25.72 -1.85
CA VAL A 39 18.33 25.84 -1.02
C VAL A 39 17.39 26.85 -1.67
N LEU A 40 16.13 26.47 -1.85
CA LEU A 40 15.07 27.36 -2.33
C LEU A 40 13.97 27.43 -1.28
N LEU A 41 13.76 28.61 -0.71
CA LEU A 41 12.56 28.96 0.04
C LEU A 41 11.55 29.53 -0.94
N PHE A 42 10.37 28.94 -1.02
CA PHE A 42 9.30 29.36 -1.89
C PHE A 42 8.40 30.39 -1.20
N ALA A 43 7.78 31.27 -1.99
CA ALA A 43 6.84 32.28 -1.49
C ALA A 43 5.61 31.70 -0.77
N ASN A 44 5.25 30.44 -1.06
CA ASN A 44 4.13 29.74 -0.43
C ASN A 44 4.50 29.07 0.92
N GLY A 45 5.74 29.21 1.39
CA GLY A 45 6.23 28.59 2.63
C GLY A 45 7.03 27.30 2.42
N ASP A 46 6.88 26.64 1.26
CA ASP A 46 7.64 25.42 0.97
C ASP A 46 9.16 25.70 0.96
N LYS A 47 9.94 24.64 1.15
CA LYS A 47 11.41 24.69 1.09
C LYS A 47 11.95 23.46 0.38
N TYR A 48 12.91 23.67 -0.52
CA TYR A 48 13.71 22.60 -1.09
C TYR A 48 15.18 22.77 -0.72
N GLU A 49 15.85 21.67 -0.40
CA GLU A 49 17.29 21.58 -0.19
C GLU A 49 17.83 20.40 -0.98
N GLY A 50 18.73 20.63 -1.93
CA GLY A 50 19.26 19.52 -2.71
C GLY A 50 19.99 19.94 -3.97
N GLU A 51 20.08 18.98 -4.89
CA GLU A 51 20.80 19.08 -6.14
C GLU A 51 19.92 19.66 -7.27
N TYR A 52 20.52 20.54 -8.05
CA TYR A 52 19.94 21.17 -9.22
C TYR A 52 20.75 20.85 -10.46
N LYS A 53 20.06 20.75 -11.59
CA LYS A 53 20.66 20.72 -12.92
C LYS A 53 19.81 21.55 -13.86
N ASP A 54 20.42 22.57 -14.45
CA ASP A 54 19.79 23.46 -15.44
C ASP A 54 18.44 24.01 -14.96
N ASP A 55 18.41 24.55 -13.74
CA ASP A 55 17.25 25.08 -12.99
C ASP A 55 16.26 24.07 -12.42
N ASN A 56 16.32 22.80 -12.81
CA ASN A 56 15.43 21.77 -12.30
C ASN A 56 16.05 21.08 -11.08
N ARG A 57 15.22 20.67 -10.11
CA ARG A 57 15.66 19.74 -9.06
C ARG A 57 16.01 18.41 -9.72
N ASN A 58 17.24 17.94 -9.50
CA ASN A 58 17.78 16.77 -10.18
C ASN A 58 18.89 16.15 -9.33
N GLY A 59 18.79 14.85 -9.01
CA GLY A 59 19.64 14.20 -8.02
C GLY A 59 18.97 14.13 -6.65
N LYS A 60 19.74 14.12 -5.56
CA LYS A 60 19.17 13.96 -4.21
C LYS A 60 18.70 15.28 -3.62
N GLY A 61 17.61 15.24 -2.86
CA GLY A 61 17.13 16.40 -2.12
C GLY A 61 16.04 16.12 -1.10
N VAL A 62 15.70 17.16 -0.36
CA VAL A 62 14.63 17.17 0.64
C VAL A 62 13.67 18.31 0.29
N TYR A 63 12.38 17.99 0.23
CA TYR A 63 11.32 18.98 0.04
C TYR A 63 10.46 19.01 1.31
N PHE A 64 10.38 20.18 1.93
CA PHE A 64 9.50 20.47 3.04
C PHE A 64 8.29 21.24 2.50
N PHE A 65 7.10 20.73 2.78
CA PHE A 65 5.85 21.37 2.43
C PHE A 65 5.36 22.23 3.59
N GLU A 66 4.74 23.37 3.28
CA GLU A 66 4.14 24.24 4.30
C GLU A 66 3.04 23.51 5.11
N ASN A 67 2.37 22.52 4.50
CA ASN A 67 1.36 21.70 5.17
C ASN A 67 1.93 20.68 6.19
N GLY A 68 3.26 20.64 6.36
CA GLY A 68 3.96 19.73 7.27
C GLY A 68 4.42 18.41 6.64
N ASN A 69 4.06 18.11 5.40
CA ASN A 69 4.60 16.95 4.69
C ASN A 69 6.09 17.16 4.39
N LYS A 70 6.82 16.05 4.20
CA LYS A 70 8.23 16.08 3.82
C LYS A 70 8.52 14.94 2.84
N TYR A 71 9.22 15.25 1.75
CA TYR A 71 9.83 14.24 0.88
C TYR A 71 11.35 14.29 1.00
N GLU A 72 11.99 13.13 1.05
CA GLU A 72 13.44 12.97 1.01
C GLU A 72 13.80 11.86 0.03
N GLY A 73 14.52 12.19 -1.04
CA GLY A 73 14.82 11.20 -2.06
C GLY A 73 15.37 11.78 -3.35
N GLU A 74 15.19 11.01 -4.42
CA GLU A 74 15.69 11.30 -5.76
C GLU A 74 14.70 12.15 -6.58
N PHE A 75 15.26 13.14 -7.28
CA PHE A 75 14.55 14.02 -8.20
C PHE A 75 15.11 13.83 -9.60
N LYS A 76 14.22 13.89 -10.59
CA LYS A 76 14.57 13.99 -12.00
C LYS A 76 13.63 15.00 -12.64
N ASP A 77 14.20 16.07 -13.17
CA ASP A 77 13.47 17.13 -13.87
C ASP A 77 12.25 17.63 -13.06
N ASP A 78 12.53 18.05 -11.82
CA ASP A 78 11.57 18.56 -10.83
C ASP A 78 10.56 17.56 -10.24
N LYS A 79 10.59 16.30 -10.68
CA LYS A 79 9.69 15.24 -10.19
C LYS A 79 10.42 14.24 -9.31
N TRP A 80 9.74 13.73 -8.29
CA TRP A 80 10.24 12.58 -7.51
C TRP A 80 10.32 11.34 -8.41
N ASN A 81 11.51 10.78 -8.51
CA ASN A 81 11.81 9.66 -9.40
C ASN A 81 12.99 8.87 -8.82
N GLY A 82 12.83 7.57 -8.62
CA GLY A 82 13.82 6.72 -7.95
C GLY A 82 13.41 6.44 -6.50
N GLN A 83 14.38 6.21 -5.62
CA GLN A 83 14.10 5.89 -4.23
C GLN A 83 13.79 7.16 -3.41
N GLY A 84 12.87 7.05 -2.46
CA GLY A 84 12.58 8.14 -1.54
C GLY A 84 11.74 7.73 -0.34
N VAL A 85 11.55 8.69 0.55
CA VAL A 85 10.72 8.60 1.74
C VAL A 85 9.79 9.80 1.76
N TYR A 86 8.49 9.54 1.84
CA TYR A 86 7.48 10.56 2.04
C TYR A 86 6.92 10.47 3.45
N PHE A 87 7.04 11.55 4.20
CA PHE A 87 6.46 11.72 5.53
C PHE A 87 5.22 12.59 5.39
N PHE A 88 4.09 12.07 5.83
CA PHE A 88 2.84 12.80 5.86
C PHE A 88 2.69 13.53 7.20
N ALA A 89 2.06 14.71 7.18
CA ALA A 89 1.80 15.51 8.37
C ALA A 89 0.89 14.80 9.39
N ASN A 90 0.09 13.84 8.94
CA ASN A 90 -0.75 13.00 9.80
C ASN A 90 0.01 11.87 10.52
N GLY A 91 1.30 11.71 10.26
CA GLY A 91 2.15 10.65 10.83
C GLY A 91 2.31 9.40 9.96
N ASP A 92 1.62 9.31 8.82
CA ASP A 92 1.86 8.26 7.85
C ASP A 92 3.26 8.41 7.22
N LYS A 93 3.81 7.32 6.69
CA LYS A 93 5.11 7.31 6.03
C LYS A 93 5.12 6.30 4.88
N TYR A 94 5.59 6.71 3.71
CA TYR A 94 5.93 5.81 2.61
C TYR A 94 7.45 5.77 2.41
N GLU A 95 8.00 4.59 2.21
CA GLU A 95 9.39 4.34 1.84
C GLU A 95 9.43 3.45 0.61
N GLY A 96 10.02 3.91 -0.49
CA GLY A 96 10.15 3.07 -1.68
C GLY A 96 10.38 3.84 -2.96
N GLU A 97 9.99 3.20 -4.05
CA GLU A 97 10.15 3.72 -5.39
C GLU A 97 9.10 4.80 -5.72
N PHE A 98 9.53 5.80 -6.48
CA PHE A 98 8.72 6.88 -7.03
C PHE A 98 8.93 6.96 -8.53
N LYS A 99 7.85 7.29 -9.24
CA LYS A 99 7.90 7.62 -10.66
C LYS A 99 6.98 8.80 -10.95
N ASP A 100 7.54 9.82 -11.57
CA ASP A 100 6.83 11.04 -11.95
C ASP A 100 6.03 11.71 -10.81
N GLY A 101 6.48 11.59 -9.56
CA GLY A 101 5.81 12.13 -8.38
C GLY A 101 4.89 11.15 -7.63
N TYR A 102 4.64 9.96 -8.18
CA TYR A 102 3.73 8.97 -7.60
C TYR A 102 4.47 7.78 -7.01
N PHE A 103 3.91 7.16 -5.97
CA PHE A 103 4.38 5.85 -5.48
C PHE A 103 4.21 4.82 -6.60
N ASN A 104 5.28 4.10 -6.91
CA ASN A 104 5.33 3.16 -8.02
C ASN A 104 6.39 2.11 -7.74
N GLY A 105 6.26 0.87 -8.21
CA GLY A 105 7.25 -0.18 -7.96
C GLY A 105 7.13 -0.75 -6.55
N GLN A 106 8.24 -1.11 -5.91
CA GLN A 106 8.21 -1.66 -4.55
C GLN A 106 8.23 -0.56 -3.49
N GLY A 107 7.43 -0.73 -2.44
CA GLY A 107 7.41 0.20 -1.32
C GLY A 107 6.79 -0.35 -0.05
N VAL A 108 7.02 0.37 1.04
CA VAL A 108 6.49 0.11 2.36
C VAL A 108 5.75 1.34 2.85
N PHE A 109 4.47 1.18 3.20
CA PHE A 109 3.66 2.24 3.79
C PHE A 109 3.36 1.91 5.24
N PHE A 110 3.79 2.79 6.13
CA PHE A 110 3.50 2.77 7.55
C PHE A 110 2.36 3.74 7.83
N PHE A 111 1.26 3.23 8.36
CA PHE A 111 0.12 4.04 8.72
C PHE A 111 0.26 4.50 10.17
N ALA A 112 -0.15 5.73 10.46
CA ALA A 112 -0.14 6.31 11.80
C ALA A 112 -0.98 5.50 12.80
N ASN A 113 -1.97 4.74 12.31
CA ASN A 113 -2.80 3.85 13.11
C ASN A 113 -2.14 2.50 13.46
N GLY A 114 -0.89 2.27 13.02
CA GLY A 114 -0.14 1.04 13.25
C GLY A 114 -0.29 -0.04 12.18
N ASN A 115 -1.13 0.17 11.16
CA ASN A 115 -1.13 -0.71 9.98
C ASN A 115 0.19 -0.56 9.21
N LYS A 116 0.51 -1.58 8.40
CA LYS A 116 1.66 -1.57 7.48
C LYS A 116 1.32 -2.29 6.19
N TYR A 117 1.70 -1.73 5.05
CA TYR A 117 1.71 -2.44 3.77
C TYR A 117 3.12 -2.55 3.24
N GLU A 118 3.46 -3.71 2.68
CA GLU A 118 4.71 -3.97 1.97
C GLU A 118 4.37 -4.61 0.62
N GLY A 119 4.77 -4.01 -0.49
CA GLY A 119 4.55 -4.61 -1.80
C GLY A 119 4.53 -3.62 -2.96
N GLU A 120 3.85 -4.03 -4.03
CA GLU A 120 3.80 -3.30 -5.28
C GLU A 120 2.82 -2.12 -5.25
N TYR A 121 3.24 -1.03 -5.87
CA TYR A 121 2.48 0.20 -6.11
C TYR A 121 2.44 0.54 -7.59
N LYS A 122 1.33 1.14 -8.00
CA LYS A 122 1.17 1.78 -9.30
C LYS A 122 0.36 3.04 -9.15
N ASP A 123 0.95 4.18 -9.49
CA ASP A 123 0.32 5.49 -9.48
C ASP A 123 -0.42 5.75 -8.15
N ASP A 124 0.32 5.70 -7.04
CA ASP A 124 -0.13 5.83 -5.64
C ASP A 124 -0.96 4.67 -5.06
N ASN A 125 -1.50 3.78 -5.91
CA ASN A 125 -2.36 2.70 -5.46
C ASN A 125 -1.57 1.41 -5.22
N ARG A 126 -1.94 0.63 -4.19
CA ARG A 126 -1.46 -0.75 -4.05
C ARG A 126 -1.97 -1.58 -5.22
N ASN A 127 -1.06 -2.17 -5.98
CA ASN A 127 -1.38 -2.87 -7.23
C ASN A 127 -0.32 -3.92 -7.53
N GLY A 128 -0.68 -5.19 -7.65
CA GLY A 128 0.25 -6.31 -7.74
C GLY A 128 0.29 -7.14 -6.45
N LYS A 129 1.42 -7.77 -6.12
CA LYS A 129 1.58 -8.56 -4.90
C LYS A 129 1.94 -7.68 -3.72
N GLY A 130 1.39 -8.01 -2.55
CA GLY A 130 1.76 -7.34 -1.30
C GLY A 130 1.31 -8.07 -0.05
N VAL A 131 1.78 -7.55 1.08
CA VAL A 131 1.45 -8.00 2.42
C VAL A 131 0.91 -6.80 3.20
N PHE A 132 -0.28 -6.95 3.77
CA PHE A 132 -0.88 -5.95 4.65
C PHE A 132 -0.94 -6.49 6.08
N PHE A 133 -0.24 -5.83 6.98
CA PHE A 133 -0.28 -6.08 8.42
C PHE A 133 -1.26 -5.10 9.04
N PHE A 134 -2.25 -5.63 9.73
CA PHE A 134 -3.23 -4.84 10.43
C PHE A 134 -2.79 -4.62 11.89
N ALA A 135 -3.04 -3.43 12.43
CA ALA A 135 -2.72 -3.09 13.82
C ALA A 135 -3.41 -4.01 14.83
N ASN A 136 -4.53 -4.64 14.44
CA ASN A 136 -5.26 -5.61 15.27
C ASN A 136 -4.64 -7.02 15.28
N GLY A 137 -3.52 -7.24 14.58
CA GLY A 137 -2.82 -8.52 14.49
C GLY A 137 -3.23 -9.39 13.29
N ASN A 138 -4.24 -9.00 12.51
CA ASN A 138 -4.54 -9.68 11.25
C ASN A 138 -3.41 -9.45 10.24
N LYS A 139 -3.28 -10.35 9.27
CA LYS A 139 -2.34 -10.23 8.13
C LYS A 139 -3.03 -10.69 6.86
N TYR A 140 -2.86 -9.95 5.77
CA TYR A 140 -3.20 -10.40 4.43
C TYR A 140 -1.93 -10.51 3.57
N GLU A 141 -1.84 -11.55 2.75
CA GLU A 141 -0.78 -11.75 1.78
C GLU A 141 -1.39 -12.20 0.46
N GLY A 142 -1.24 -11.42 -0.62
CA GLY A 142 -1.89 -11.75 -1.88
C GLY A 142 -1.90 -10.61 -2.90
N ASP A 143 -2.85 -10.73 -3.83
CA ASP A 143 -3.06 -9.79 -4.93
C ASP A 143 -3.83 -8.54 -4.50
N PHE A 144 -3.34 -7.39 -4.94
CA PHE A 144 -3.98 -6.09 -4.82
C PHE A 144 -4.27 -5.51 -6.20
N LYS A 145 -5.40 -4.80 -6.28
CA LYS A 145 -5.76 -3.98 -7.43
C LYS A 145 -6.51 -2.74 -6.95
N ASP A 146 -6.03 -1.57 -7.37
CA ASP A 146 -6.64 -0.27 -7.07
C ASP A 146 -6.97 -0.15 -5.56
N ASP A 147 -5.96 -0.39 -4.72
CA ASP A 147 -6.02 -0.35 -3.25
C ASP A 147 -6.87 -1.42 -2.54
N LYS A 148 -7.42 -2.38 -3.28
CA LYS A 148 -8.24 -3.46 -2.72
C LYS A 148 -7.57 -4.82 -2.88
N ARG A 149 -7.81 -5.70 -1.90
CA ARG A 149 -7.51 -7.14 -2.03
C ARG A 149 -8.36 -7.70 -3.18
N ASN A 150 -7.73 -8.21 -4.23
CA ASN A 150 -8.42 -8.61 -5.45
C ASN A 150 -7.58 -9.64 -6.22
N GLY A 151 -8.09 -10.85 -6.42
CA GLY A 151 -7.32 -11.99 -6.93
C GLY A 151 -7.12 -13.04 -5.85
N LYS A 152 -5.96 -13.72 -5.83
CA LYS A 152 -5.69 -14.79 -4.86
C LYS A 152 -4.94 -14.25 -3.65
N GLY A 153 -5.25 -14.79 -2.47
CA GLY A 153 -4.49 -14.45 -1.27
C GLY A 153 -4.79 -15.34 -0.08
N VAL A 154 -4.11 -15.01 1.01
CA VAL A 154 -4.26 -15.65 2.31
C VAL A 154 -4.52 -14.57 3.35
N PHE A 155 -5.59 -14.72 4.11
CA PHE A 155 -5.89 -13.88 5.27
C PHE A 155 -5.67 -14.67 6.54
N PHE A 156 -4.77 -14.20 7.38
CA PHE A 156 -4.52 -14.71 8.71
C PHE A 156 -5.23 -13.81 9.71
N PHE A 157 -6.08 -14.39 10.52
CA PHE A 157 -6.79 -13.68 11.57
C PHE A 157 -6.01 -13.76 12.88
N ALA A 158 -6.07 -12.70 13.68
CA ALA A 158 -5.40 -12.61 14.98
C ALA A 158 -5.86 -13.70 15.97
N ASN A 159 -7.08 -14.24 15.78
CA ASN A 159 -7.63 -15.33 16.58
C ASN A 159 -7.11 -16.73 16.18
N GLY A 160 -6.27 -16.83 15.14
CA GLY A 160 -5.73 -18.08 14.62
C GLY A 160 -6.51 -18.68 13.45
N ASP A 161 -7.65 -18.10 13.06
CA ASP A 161 -8.34 -18.49 11.83
C ASP A 161 -7.49 -18.13 10.60
N LYS A 162 -7.70 -18.83 9.49
CA LYS A 162 -7.03 -18.58 8.21
C LYS A 162 -8.00 -18.79 7.06
N TYR A 163 -8.08 -17.84 6.15
CA TYR A 163 -8.70 -18.01 4.84
C TYR A 163 -7.64 -18.05 3.75
N GLU A 164 -7.78 -18.97 2.80
CA GLU A 164 -6.95 -19.07 1.59
C GLU A 164 -7.86 -19.23 0.38
N GLY A 165 -7.83 -18.29 -0.55
CA GLY A 165 -8.75 -18.32 -1.68
C GLY A 165 -8.79 -17.04 -2.49
N GLU A 166 -9.89 -16.88 -3.20
CA GLU A 166 -10.16 -15.73 -4.06
C GLU A 166 -10.75 -14.56 -3.26
N PHE A 167 -10.40 -13.35 -3.70
CA PHE A 167 -10.83 -12.07 -3.16
C PHE A 167 -11.36 -11.18 -4.27
N LYS A 168 -12.41 -10.43 -3.98
CA LYS A 168 -12.94 -9.39 -4.87
C LYS A 168 -13.34 -8.17 -4.07
N ASP A 169 -12.81 -7.01 -4.48
CA ASP A 169 -13.11 -5.72 -3.85
C ASP A 169 -12.91 -5.70 -2.32
N GLY A 170 -11.98 -6.50 -1.81
CA GLY A 170 -11.72 -6.61 -0.38
C GLY A 170 -12.44 -7.75 0.33
N TYR A 171 -13.34 -8.48 -0.30
CA TYR A 171 -14.14 -9.54 0.32
C TYR A 171 -13.70 -10.94 -0.14
N PHE A 172 -13.91 -11.97 0.68
CA PHE A 172 -13.83 -13.36 0.22
C PHE A 172 -14.90 -13.59 -0.84
N ASN A 173 -14.49 -14.09 -2.01
CA ASN A 173 -15.37 -14.22 -3.16
C ASN A 173 -14.83 -15.30 -4.08
N GLY A 174 -15.67 -16.18 -4.62
CA GLY A 174 -15.22 -17.31 -5.44
C GLY A 174 -14.83 -18.52 -4.59
N GLN A 175 -13.84 -19.30 -5.03
CA GLN A 175 -13.41 -20.52 -4.32
C GLN A 175 -12.44 -20.19 -3.20
N GLY A 176 -12.61 -20.84 -2.05
CA GLY A 176 -11.70 -20.68 -0.92
C GLY A 176 -11.79 -21.78 0.13
N VAL A 177 -10.77 -21.79 1.00
CA VAL A 177 -10.65 -22.69 2.14
C VAL A 177 -10.49 -21.85 3.40
N PHE A 178 -11.38 -22.06 4.37
CA PHE A 178 -11.31 -21.44 5.68
C PHE A 178 -10.95 -22.49 6.72
N PHE A 179 -9.85 -22.26 7.41
CA PHE A 179 -9.35 -23.04 8.53
C PHE A 179 -9.72 -22.31 9.80
N PHE A 180 -10.52 -22.95 10.65
CA PHE A 180 -10.92 -22.39 11.92
C PHE A 180 -9.92 -22.79 13.00
N ALA A 181 -9.61 -21.88 13.93
CA ALA A 181 -8.71 -22.12 15.05
C ALA A 181 -9.19 -23.29 15.95
N ASN A 182 -10.49 -23.59 15.95
CA ASN A 182 -11.08 -24.72 16.67
C ASN A 182 -10.86 -26.09 15.96
N GLY A 183 -10.19 -26.12 14.80
CA GLY A 183 -9.93 -27.32 14.02
C GLY A 183 -10.98 -27.65 12.96
N ASN A 184 -12.08 -26.90 12.87
CA ASN A 184 -13.00 -27.01 11.75
C ASN A 184 -12.34 -26.51 10.46
N LYS A 185 -12.89 -26.93 9.32
CA LYS A 185 -12.47 -26.46 7.99
C LYS A 185 -13.68 -26.34 7.08
N TYR A 186 -13.75 -25.29 6.28
CA TYR A 186 -14.68 -25.19 5.18
C TYR A 186 -13.92 -25.07 3.86
N GLU A 187 -14.36 -25.80 2.85
CA GLU A 187 -13.88 -25.71 1.47
C GLU A 187 -15.08 -25.46 0.55
N GLY A 188 -15.07 -24.38 -0.22
CA GLY A 188 -16.15 -24.14 -1.17
C GLY A 188 -16.26 -22.69 -1.61
N GLU A 189 -17.45 -22.36 -2.10
CA GLU A 189 -17.76 -21.06 -2.66
C GLU A 189 -18.07 -20.01 -1.57
N TYR A 190 -17.62 -18.78 -1.83
CA TYR A 190 -17.84 -17.58 -1.03
C TYR A 190 -18.42 -16.46 -1.89
N LYS A 191 -19.25 -15.63 -1.25
CA LYS A 191 -19.73 -14.36 -1.81
C LYS A 191 -19.82 -13.33 -0.70
N ASP A 192 -19.08 -12.24 -0.88
CA ASP A 192 -19.09 -11.08 0.01
C ASP A 192 -18.87 -11.49 1.49
N ASP A 193 -17.77 -12.23 1.72
CA ASP A 193 -17.35 -12.85 2.99
C ASP A 193 -18.15 -14.08 3.47
N ASN A 194 -19.36 -14.30 2.95
CA ASN A 194 -20.21 -15.40 3.41
C ASN A 194 -20.04 -16.66 2.58
N ARG A 195 -20.17 -17.84 3.20
CA ARG A 195 -20.29 -19.11 2.47
C ARG A 195 -21.56 -19.10 1.62
N ASN A 196 -21.43 -19.39 0.34
CA ASN A 196 -22.53 -19.28 -0.62
C ASN A 196 -22.27 -20.23 -1.78
N GLY A 197 -23.24 -21.00 -2.26
CA GLY A 197 -23.02 -22.01 -3.30
C GLY A 197 -22.62 -23.37 -2.71
N LYS A 198 -21.86 -24.19 -3.43
CA LYS A 198 -21.50 -25.53 -2.95
C LYS A 198 -20.27 -25.49 -2.05
N GLY A 199 -20.27 -26.34 -1.03
CA GLY A 199 -19.12 -26.47 -0.14
C GLY A 199 -19.16 -27.72 0.74
N VAL A 200 -18.03 -27.92 1.43
CA VAL A 200 -17.80 -29.00 2.37
C VAL A 200 -17.34 -28.40 3.68
N HIS A 201 -18.05 -28.70 4.77
CA HIS A 201 -17.65 -28.35 6.12
C HIS A 201 -17.16 -29.59 6.87
N PHE A 202 -15.89 -29.60 7.23
CA PHE A 202 -15.26 -30.60 8.08
C PHE A 202 -15.28 -30.09 9.51
N PHE A 203 -15.83 -30.90 10.41
CA PHE A 203 -15.88 -30.59 11.84
C PHE A 203 -14.70 -31.24 12.56
N ALA A 204 -14.16 -30.57 13.57
CA ALA A 204 -13.04 -31.07 14.38
C ALA A 204 -13.34 -32.42 15.05
N ASN A 205 -14.62 -32.76 15.27
CA ASN A 205 -15.07 -34.03 15.82
C ASN A 205 -15.11 -35.18 14.79
N GLY A 206 -14.68 -34.95 13.54
CA GLY A 206 -14.69 -35.93 12.46
C GLY A 206 -15.97 -35.98 11.62
N ASN A 207 -17.02 -35.23 11.98
CA ASN A 207 -18.19 -35.09 11.13
C ASN A 207 -17.84 -34.29 9.86
N LYS A 208 -18.65 -34.46 8.81
CA LYS A 208 -18.54 -33.72 7.55
C LYS A 208 -19.93 -33.38 7.02
N TYR A 209 -20.13 -32.16 6.56
CA TYR A 209 -21.30 -31.79 5.76
C TYR A 209 -20.85 -31.44 4.35
N GLU A 210 -21.57 -31.93 3.34
CA GLU A 210 -21.36 -31.61 1.93
C GLU A 210 -22.70 -31.18 1.33
N GLY A 211 -22.78 -29.97 0.79
CA GLY A 211 -24.04 -29.44 0.29
C GLY A 211 -23.98 -27.99 -0.12
N GLU A 212 -25.16 -27.39 -0.26
CA GLU A 212 -25.33 -26.00 -0.63
C GLU A 212 -25.37 -25.08 0.61
N PHE A 213 -24.86 -23.85 0.45
CA PHE A 213 -24.83 -22.80 1.45
C PHE A 213 -25.45 -21.53 0.87
N LYS A 214 -26.12 -20.77 1.73
CA LYS A 214 -26.60 -19.42 1.42
C LYS A 214 -26.44 -18.55 2.64
N ASP A 215 -25.66 -17.48 2.50
CA ASP A 215 -25.40 -16.50 3.57
C ASP A 215 -25.00 -17.21 4.87
N ASP A 216 -23.98 -18.06 4.78
CA ASP A 216 -23.43 -18.91 5.84
C ASP A 216 -24.30 -20.06 6.36
N ASN A 217 -25.56 -20.14 5.98
CA ASN A 217 -26.45 -21.21 6.41
C ASN A 217 -26.45 -22.36 5.41
N ARG A 218 -26.56 -23.60 5.93
CA ARG A 218 -26.84 -24.77 5.09
C ARG A 218 -28.20 -24.55 4.43
N ASN A 219 -28.26 -24.75 3.13
CA ASN A 219 -29.46 -24.49 2.34
C ASN A 219 -29.54 -25.50 1.20
N GLY A 220 -30.74 -25.92 0.79
CA GLY A 220 -30.88 -26.87 -0.31
C GLY A 220 -30.44 -28.29 0.06
N LYS A 221 -30.01 -29.07 -0.93
CA LYS A 221 -29.68 -30.49 -0.72
C LYS A 221 -28.27 -30.66 -0.13
N GLY A 222 -28.12 -31.62 0.78
CA GLY A 222 -26.81 -31.98 1.32
C GLY A 222 -26.76 -33.36 1.95
N VAL A 223 -25.54 -33.78 2.26
CA VAL A 223 -25.24 -35.03 2.98
C VAL A 223 -24.40 -34.69 4.20
N PHE A 224 -24.89 -35.11 5.38
CA PHE A 224 -24.15 -35.06 6.62
C PHE A 224 -23.58 -36.44 6.92
N PHE A 225 -22.27 -36.55 7.00
CA PHE A 225 -21.53 -37.74 7.40
C PHE A 225 -21.14 -37.60 8.87
N PHE A 226 -21.51 -38.60 9.67
CA PHE A 226 -21.15 -38.67 11.07
C PHE A 226 -19.83 -39.42 11.24
N ALA A 227 -19.06 -39.07 12.26
CA ALA A 227 -17.77 -39.71 12.55
C ALA A 227 -17.89 -41.23 12.82
N ASN A 228 -19.07 -41.71 13.20
CA ASN A 228 -19.36 -43.13 13.39
C ASN A 228 -19.63 -43.91 12.08
N GLY A 229 -19.62 -43.22 10.92
CA GLY A 229 -19.89 -43.80 9.60
C GLY A 229 -21.32 -43.65 9.10
N ASP A 230 -22.26 -43.20 9.95
CA ASP A 230 -23.64 -42.94 9.52
C ASP A 230 -23.70 -41.74 8.57
N LYS A 231 -24.75 -41.69 7.75
CA LYS A 231 -25.04 -40.51 6.93
C LYS A 231 -26.51 -40.13 6.95
N TYR A 232 -26.77 -38.84 6.87
CA TYR A 232 -28.08 -38.26 6.62
C TYR A 232 -28.05 -37.50 5.30
N GLU A 233 -29.00 -37.75 4.42
CA GLU A 233 -29.17 -37.07 3.13
C GLU A 233 -30.56 -36.44 3.10
N GLY A 234 -30.63 -35.15 2.78
CA GLY A 234 -31.89 -34.41 2.85
C GLY A 234 -31.79 -32.97 2.39
N GLU A 235 -32.91 -32.25 2.56
CA GLU A 235 -32.98 -30.81 2.35
C GLU A 235 -32.74 -30.07 3.67
N PHE A 236 -31.89 -29.05 3.61
CA PHE A 236 -31.52 -28.17 4.71
C PHE A 236 -32.08 -26.78 4.40
N LYS A 237 -32.64 -26.12 5.40
CA LYS A 237 -33.15 -24.75 5.27
C LYS A 237 -32.89 -24.01 6.57
N ASP A 238 -32.22 -22.87 6.46
CA ASP A 238 -31.97 -21.93 7.56
C ASP A 238 -31.20 -22.51 8.77
N GLY A 239 -30.39 -23.56 8.61
CA GLY A 239 -29.49 -24.06 9.66
C GLY A 239 -29.43 -25.55 9.85
#